data_AF-A0A921BCH2-F1
#
_entry.id   AF-A0A921BCH2-F1
#
_cell.length_a   1.000
_cell.length_b   1.000
_cell.length_c   1.000
_cell.angle_alpha   90.00
_cell.angle_beta   90.00
_cell.angle_gamma   90.00
#
_symmetry.space_group_name_H-M   'P 1'
#
loop_
_entity.id
_entity.type
_entity.pdbx_description
1 polymer ?
#
loop_
_entity_poly.entity_id
_entity_poly.type
_entity_poly.pdbx_seq_one_letter_code
_entity_poly.pdbx_strand_id
1 'polypeptide(L)'
;MHLTRVGKCITWAFMFPLVWAALAYEGNLIQLLKIKFELLVQCVPAIYLGVHSKSLNARTVITGLLMGLAVTMILIALDWSSVSGIHSGIIGLAVNLTICVLGIVKNSRTF
;
A
#
# COMPACT_ATOMS: atom_id res chain seq x y z
N MET A 1 29.02 -6.71 -9.42
CA MET A 1 28.15 -6.81 -10.62
C MET A 1 26.86 -7.59 -10.40
N HIS A 2 26.73 -8.45 -9.37
CA HIS A 2 25.50 -9.22 -9.12
C HIS A 2 24.29 -8.33 -8.75
N LEU A 3 24.49 -7.32 -7.89
CA LEU A 3 23.42 -6.40 -7.45
C LEU A 3 22.81 -5.58 -8.60
N THR A 4 23.65 -5.14 -9.55
CA THR A 4 23.21 -4.39 -10.75
C THR A 4 22.39 -5.27 -11.70
N ARG A 5 22.72 -6.58 -11.79
CA ARG A 5 22.01 -7.54 -12.65
C ARG A 5 20.64 -7.88 -12.08
N VAL A 6 20.57 -8.08 -10.75
CA VAL A 6 19.30 -8.28 -10.03
C VAL A 6 18.42 -7.04 -10.13
N GLY A 7 18.99 -5.84 -9.94
CA GLY A 7 18.28 -4.58 -10.13
C GLY A 7 17.69 -4.43 -11.53
N LYS A 8 18.45 -4.75 -12.58
CA LYS A 8 17.96 -4.72 -13.97
C LYS A 8 16.82 -5.71 -14.21
N CYS A 9 16.92 -6.92 -13.65
CA CYS A 9 15.90 -7.95 -13.77
C CYS A 9 14.59 -7.52 -13.10
N ILE A 10 14.68 -6.99 -11.87
CA ILE A 10 13.52 -6.46 -11.13
C ILE A 10 12.88 -5.29 -11.87
N THR A 11 13.68 -4.35 -12.39
CA THR A 11 13.17 -3.22 -13.16
C THR A 11 12.42 -3.69 -14.41
N TRP A 12 12.97 -4.64 -15.17
CA TRP A 12 12.29 -5.19 -16.34
C TRP A 12 11.01 -5.95 -15.98
N ALA A 13 11.04 -6.73 -14.90
CA ALA A 13 9.87 -7.45 -14.39
C ALA A 13 8.73 -6.51 -13.96
N PHE A 14 9.06 -5.33 -13.43
CA PHE A 14 8.06 -4.31 -13.10
C PHE A 14 7.61 -3.51 -14.32
N MET A 15 8.53 -3.20 -15.24
CA MET A 15 8.25 -2.32 -16.37
C MET A 15 7.30 -2.98 -17.40
N PHE A 16 7.49 -4.27 -17.70
CA PHE A 16 6.66 -5.00 -18.66
C PHE A 16 5.15 -4.97 -18.34
N PRO A 17 4.70 -5.38 -17.14
CA PRO A 17 3.28 -5.33 -16.79
C PRO A 17 2.77 -3.89 -16.68
N LEU A 18 3.62 -2.94 -16.28
CA LEU A 18 3.24 -1.53 -16.17
C LEU A 18 2.97 -0.90 -17.55
N VAL A 19 3.81 -1.20 -18.55
CA VAL A 19 3.63 -0.75 -19.94
C VAL A 19 2.39 -1.40 -20.55
N TRP A 20 2.20 -2.70 -20.32
CA TRP A 20 0.99 -3.39 -20.77
C TRP A 20 -0.29 -2.77 -20.17
N ALA A 21 -0.29 -2.54 -18.85
CA ALA A 21 -1.40 -1.89 -18.18
C ALA A 21 -1.64 -0.47 -18.71
N ALA A 22 -0.59 0.29 -19.00
CA ALA A 22 -0.71 1.63 -19.58
C ALA A 22 -1.32 1.62 -20.99
N LEU A 23 -0.99 0.63 -21.82
CA LEU A 23 -1.56 0.47 -23.17
C LEU A 23 -3.03 0.04 -23.15
N ALA A 24 -3.42 -0.77 -22.16
CA ALA A 24 -4.79 -1.21 -21.96
C ALA A 24 -5.68 -0.20 -21.21
N TYR A 25 -5.09 0.90 -20.72
CA TYR A 25 -5.77 1.88 -19.89
C TYR A 25 -6.37 3.01 -20.76
N GLU A 26 -7.66 2.91 -21.06
CA GLU A 26 -8.45 3.97 -21.70
C GLU A 26 -8.95 5.04 -20.71
N GLY A 27 -8.45 5.03 -19.48
CA GLY A 27 -8.87 5.93 -18.42
C GLY A 27 -8.12 7.27 -18.40
N ASN A 28 -8.64 8.21 -17.60
CA ASN A 28 -8.04 9.53 -17.47
C ASN A 28 -6.70 9.46 -16.67
N LEU A 29 -5.68 10.20 -17.10
CA LEU A 29 -4.36 10.29 -16.41
C LEU A 29 -4.51 10.64 -14.92
N ILE A 30 -5.53 11.44 -14.60
CA ILE A 30 -5.91 11.85 -13.25
C ILE A 30 -6.26 10.66 -12.35
N GLN A 31 -6.80 9.59 -12.89
CA GLN A 31 -7.19 8.41 -12.11
C GLN A 31 -5.98 7.51 -11.80
N LEU A 32 -5.00 7.41 -12.71
CA LEU A 32 -3.70 6.82 -12.39
C LEU A 32 -2.95 7.63 -11.32
N LEU A 33 -3.05 8.95 -11.40
CA LEU A 33 -2.49 9.87 -10.40
C LEU A 33 -3.16 9.68 -9.04
N LYS A 34 -4.49 9.54 -8.99
CA LYS A 34 -5.23 9.22 -7.74
C LYS A 34 -4.72 7.94 -7.10
N ILE A 35 -4.61 6.84 -7.84
CA ILE A 35 -4.13 5.55 -7.31
C ILE A 35 -2.70 5.70 -6.75
N LYS A 36 -1.84 6.44 -7.44
CA LYS A 36 -0.47 6.68 -6.99
C LYS A 36 -0.43 7.51 -5.69
N PHE A 37 -1.27 8.53 -5.57
CA PHE A 37 -1.41 9.31 -4.33
C PHE A 37 -2.04 8.51 -3.20
N GLU A 38 -2.99 7.62 -3.48
CA GLU A 38 -3.61 6.75 -2.48
C GLU A 38 -2.59 5.77 -1.89
N LEU A 39 -1.75 5.18 -2.73
CA LEU A 39 -0.60 4.37 -2.27
C LEU A 39 0.37 5.18 -1.41
N LEU A 40 0.67 6.41 -1.80
CA LEU A 40 1.48 7.33 -0.99
C LEU A 40 0.83 7.62 0.37
N VAL A 41 -0.48 7.85 0.41
CA VAL A 41 -1.22 8.13 1.66
C VAL A 41 -1.20 6.93 2.60
N GLN A 42 -1.29 5.70 2.07
CA GLN A 42 -1.15 4.47 2.87
C GLN A 42 0.25 4.29 3.47
N CYS A 43 1.28 4.83 2.83
CA CYS A 43 2.64 4.82 3.36
C CYS A 43 2.85 5.84 4.50
N VAL A 44 2.06 6.92 4.58
CA VAL A 44 2.21 7.96 5.63
C VAL A 44 2.18 7.40 7.06
N PRO A 45 1.15 6.64 7.50
CA PRO A 45 1.12 6.10 8.85
C PRO A 45 2.23 5.08 9.10
N ALA A 46 2.57 4.28 8.09
CA ALA A 46 3.68 3.33 8.15
C ALA A 46 5.03 4.03 8.39
N ILE A 47 5.32 5.11 7.66
CA ILE A 47 6.54 5.91 7.80
C ILE A 47 6.54 6.64 9.14
N TYR A 48 5.43 7.29 9.51
CA TYR A 48 5.33 8.04 10.76
C TYR A 48 5.53 7.15 11.98
N LEU A 49 4.85 5.99 12.02
CA LEU A 49 4.99 5.04 13.10
C LEU A 49 6.38 4.37 13.10
N GLY A 50 6.96 4.08 11.93
CA GLY A 50 8.31 3.52 11.82
C GLY A 50 9.41 4.45 12.29
N VAL A 51 9.25 5.77 12.11
CA VAL A 51 10.18 6.79 12.62
C VAL A 51 9.98 7.02 14.12
N HIS A 52 8.73 7.04 14.60
CA HIS A 52 8.43 7.37 16.00
C HIS A 52 8.56 6.17 16.96
N SER A 53 8.29 4.94 16.51
CA SER A 53 8.30 3.75 17.35
C SER A 53 9.53 2.87 17.08
N LYS A 54 10.49 2.85 18.00
CA LYS A 54 11.67 1.97 17.97
C LYS A 54 11.33 0.46 18.03
N SER A 55 10.09 0.12 18.38
CA SER A 55 9.57 -1.24 18.53
C SER A 55 8.84 -1.75 17.28
N LEU A 56 8.76 -0.96 16.21
CA LEU A 56 8.04 -1.39 15.00
C LEU A 56 8.88 -2.34 14.15
N ASN A 57 8.43 -3.58 14.07
CA ASN A 57 9.00 -4.56 13.18
C ASN A 57 8.59 -4.22 11.73
N ALA A 58 9.56 -4.11 10.82
CA ALA A 58 9.32 -3.87 9.39
C ALA A 58 8.32 -4.87 8.79
N ARG A 59 8.30 -6.11 9.31
CA ARG A 59 7.37 -7.16 8.90
C ARG A 59 5.91 -6.77 9.16
N THR A 60 5.62 -6.17 10.32
CA THR A 60 4.28 -5.68 10.70
C THR A 60 3.82 -4.56 9.78
N VAL A 61 4.71 -3.60 9.48
CA VAL A 61 4.41 -2.47 8.59
C VAL A 61 4.05 -2.95 7.19
N ILE A 62 4.84 -3.88 6.64
CA ILE A 62 4.59 -4.44 5.30
C ILE A 62 3.26 -5.21 5.28
N THR A 63 2.95 -5.98 6.34
CA THR A 63 1.66 -6.69 6.41
C THR A 63 0.47 -5.75 6.52
N GLY A 64 0.58 -4.65 7.27
CA GLY A 64 -0.47 -3.64 7.37
C GLY A 64 -0.72 -2.95 6.03
N LEU A 65 0.36 -2.60 5.32
CA LEU A 65 0.29 -1.97 4.00
C LEU A 65 -0.36 -2.91 2.97
N LEU A 66 0.08 -4.17 2.91
CA LEU A 66 -0.48 -5.16 2.00
C LEU A 66 -1.96 -5.44 2.27
N MET A 67 -2.35 -5.57 3.54
CA MET A 67 -3.74 -5.83 3.90
C MET A 67 -4.63 -4.60 3.67
N GLY A 68 -4.17 -3.39 4.01
CA GLY A 68 -4.90 -2.17 3.72
C GLY A 68 -5.12 -1.98 2.21
N LEU A 69 -4.08 -2.22 1.41
CA LEU A 69 -4.16 -2.15 -0.05
C LEU A 69 -5.07 -3.24 -0.64
N ALA A 70 -4.97 -4.48 -0.15
CA ALA A 70 -5.84 -5.57 -0.58
C ALA A 70 -7.32 -5.23 -0.29
N VAL A 71 -7.62 -4.71 0.90
CA VAL A 71 -8.98 -4.28 1.25
C VAL A 71 -9.46 -3.14 0.36
N THR A 72 -8.62 -2.13 0.04
CA THR A 72 -9.01 -1.09 -0.92
C THR A 72 -9.33 -1.65 -2.30
N MET A 73 -8.51 -2.56 -2.83
CA MET A 73 -8.74 -3.15 -4.15
C MET A 73 -9.99 -4.03 -4.17
N ILE A 74 -10.23 -4.81 -3.12
CA ILE A 74 -11.46 -5.63 -3.01
C ILE A 74 -12.70 -4.73 -2.95
N LEU A 75 -12.67 -3.64 -2.19
CA LEU A 75 -13.79 -2.69 -2.12
C LEU A 75 -14.07 -2.00 -3.46
N ILE A 76 -13.02 -1.62 -4.20
CA ILE A 76 -13.15 -1.08 -5.56
C ILE A 76 -13.72 -2.14 -6.51
N ALA A 77 -13.25 -3.38 -6.43
CA ALA A 77 -13.71 -4.48 -7.28
C ALA A 77 -15.17 -4.89 -7.02
N LEU A 78 -15.67 -4.68 -5.79
CA LEU A 78 -17.07 -4.90 -5.42
C LEU A 78 -18.00 -3.73 -5.80
N ASP A 79 -17.52 -2.80 -6.63
CA ASP A 79 -18.20 -1.55 -7.03
C ASP A 79 -18.58 -0.64 -5.84
N TRP A 80 -18.06 -0.93 -4.64
CA TRP A 80 -18.30 -0.14 -3.45
C TRP A 80 -17.27 0.99 -3.33
N SER A 81 -17.10 1.75 -4.42
CA SER A 81 -16.15 2.86 -4.51
C SER A 81 -16.45 3.99 -3.51
N SER A 82 -17.65 4.02 -2.93
CA SER A 82 -17.98 4.87 -1.78
C SER A 82 -19.02 4.20 -0.89
N VAL A 83 -18.58 3.65 0.23
CA VAL A 83 -19.49 3.30 1.33
C VAL A 83 -19.82 4.61 2.06
N SER A 84 -21.05 5.11 1.94
CA SER A 84 -21.53 6.27 2.72
C SER A 84 -20.73 7.57 2.50
N GLY A 85 -20.26 7.84 1.27
CA GLY A 85 -19.51 9.06 0.91
C GLY A 85 -18.02 9.04 1.29
N ILE A 86 -17.52 7.94 1.87
CA ILE A 86 -16.11 7.76 2.22
C ILE A 86 -15.41 6.99 1.11
N HIS A 87 -14.30 7.55 0.61
CA HIS A 87 -13.48 6.92 -0.43
C HIS A 87 -12.92 5.58 0.06
N SER A 88 -12.97 4.55 -0.79
CA SER A 88 -12.43 3.22 -0.50
C SER A 88 -10.99 3.28 0.04
N GLY A 89 -10.17 4.19 -0.48
CA GLY A 89 -8.83 4.51 0.01
C GLY A 89 -8.72 4.80 1.50
N ILE A 90 -9.66 5.58 2.05
CA ILE A 90 -9.68 5.96 3.46
C ILE A 90 -10.00 4.75 4.34
N ILE A 91 -10.88 3.86 3.88
CA ILE A 91 -11.24 2.64 4.60
C ILE A 91 -10.02 1.72 4.70
N GLY A 92 -9.32 1.49 3.59
CA GLY A 92 -8.11 0.66 3.65
C GLY A 92 -6.93 1.33 4.38
N LEU A 93 -6.85 2.66 4.39
CA LEU A 93 -5.92 3.39 5.26
C LEU A 93 -6.21 3.12 6.74
N ALA A 94 -7.48 3.15 7.14
CA ALA A 94 -7.90 2.83 8.50
C ALA A 94 -7.55 1.37 8.87
N VAL A 95 -7.71 0.43 7.94
CA VAL A 95 -7.29 -0.97 8.13
C VAL A 95 -5.77 -1.09 8.27
N ASN A 96 -4.98 -0.42 7.42
CA ASN A 96 -3.53 -0.41 7.54
C ASN A 96 -3.07 0.14 8.91
N LEU A 97 -3.66 1.27 9.32
CA LEU A 97 -3.35 1.89 10.60
C LEU A 97 -3.69 0.98 11.78
N THR A 98 -4.88 0.36 11.79
CA THR A 98 -5.28 -0.56 12.86
C THR A 98 -4.36 -1.77 12.96
N ILE A 99 -3.95 -2.37 11.84
CA ILE A 99 -3.00 -3.48 11.83
C ILE A 99 -1.63 -3.04 12.36
N CYS A 100 -1.14 -1.86 11.96
CA CYS A 100 0.12 -1.32 12.45
C CYS A 100 0.08 -1.07 13.97
N VAL A 101 -0.99 -0.46 14.48
CA VAL A 101 -1.19 -0.19 15.91
C VAL A 101 -1.31 -1.50 16.71
N LEU A 102 -2.08 -2.47 16.23
CA LEU A 102 -2.21 -3.79 16.86
C LEU A 102 -0.86 -4.51 16.91
N GLY A 103 -0.07 -4.42 15.85
CA GLY A 103 1.27 -4.99 15.81
C GLY A 103 2.26 -4.30 16.74
N ILE A 104 2.16 -2.98 16.92
CA ILE A 104 2.93 -2.23 17.94
C ILE A 104 2.56 -2.74 19.34
N VAL A 105 1.26 -2.78 19.67
CA VAL A 105 0.79 -3.20 20.99
C VAL A 105 1.22 -4.65 21.28
N LYS A 106 1.10 -5.54 20.30
CA LYS A 106 1.53 -6.94 20.43
C LYS A 106 3.04 -7.06 20.63
N ASN A 107 3.85 -6.31 19.87
CA ASN A 107 5.30 -6.35 19.99
C ASN A 107 5.80 -5.74 21.32
N SER A 108 5.09 -4.72 21.83
CA SER A 108 5.40 -4.09 23.12
C SER A 108 5.05 -4.97 24.34
N ARG A 109 4.20 -5.99 24.18
CA ARG A 109 3.83 -6.95 25.23
C ARG A 109 4.78 -8.15 25.32
N THR A 110 5.69 -8.29 24.37
CA THR A 110 6.69 -9.38 24.29
C THR A 110 8.07 -9.00 24.84
N PHE A 111 8.18 -7.83 25.46
CA PHE A 111 9.30 -7.40 26.31
C PHE A 111 8.80 -7.23 27.75
#